data_AF-A0A357G079-F1
#
_entry.id   AF-A0A357G079-F1
#
_cell.length_a   1.000
_cell.length_b   1.000
_cell.length_c   1.000
_cell.angle_alpha   90.00
_cell.angle_beta   90.00
_cell.angle_gamma   90.00
#
_symmetry.space_group_name_H-M   'P 1'
#
loop_
_entity.id
_entity.type
_entity.pdbx_description
1 polymer ?
#
loop_
_entity_poly.entity_id
_entity_poly.type
_entity_poly.pdbx_seq_one_letter_code
_entity_poly.pdbx_strand_id
1 'polypeptide(L)' 'TEAEVAELSEKLADGDFYKRDPDGFHAAAKALADAQARLERYEIRWLEIEEMKAAG' A
#
# COMPACT_ATOMS: atom_id res chain seq x y z
N THR A 1 2.12 -5.51 -1.54
CA THR A 1 2.09 -6.39 -0.35
C THR A 1 2.32 -5.53 0.88
N GLU A 2 2.17 -6.06 2.10
CA GLU A 2 2.51 -5.29 3.32
C GLU A 2 3.98 -4.82 3.31
N ALA A 3 4.90 -5.65 2.82
CA ALA A 3 6.31 -5.28 2.64
C ALA A 3 6.50 -4.09 1.69
N GLU A 4 5.81 -4.08 0.54
CA GLU A 4 5.83 -2.96 -0.42
C GLU A 4 5.31 -1.65 0.21
N VAL A 5 4.25 -1.73 1.03
CA VAL A 5 3.74 -0.58 1.80
C VAL A 5 4.80 -0.09 2.79
N ALA A 6 5.42 -0.99 3.54
CA ALA A 6 6.46 -0.64 4.52
C ALA A 6 7.67 0.03 3.87
N GLU A 7 8.18 -0.52 2.77
CA GLU A 7 9.31 0.04 2.02
C GLU A 7 9.00 1.44 1.48
N LEU A 8 7.81 1.64 0.91
CA LEU A 8 7.39 2.95 0.40
C LEU A 8 7.20 3.96 1.53
N SER A 9 6.62 3.54 2.66
CA SER A 9 6.49 4.38 3.86
C SER A 9 7.84 4.78 4.44
N GLU A 10 8.80 3.86 4.53
CA GLU A 10 10.17 4.16 4.97
C GLU A 10 10.85 5.15 4.01
N LYS A 11 10.72 4.93 2.70
CA LYS A 11 11.28 5.82 1.69
C LYS A 11 10.68 7.24 1.78
N LEU A 12 9.38 7.35 2.01
CA LEU A 12 8.69 8.64 2.16
C LEU A 12 8.97 9.33 3.50
N ALA A 13 9.47 8.59 4.50
CA ALA A 13 9.91 9.15 5.78
C ALA A 13 11.28 9.82 5.72
N ASP A 14 12.07 9.61 4.65
CA ASP A 14 13.30 10.37 4.40
C ASP A 14 12.96 11.85 4.14
N GLY A 15 13.21 12.70 5.14
CA GLY A 15 12.90 14.13 5.11
C GLY A 15 13.68 14.93 4.06
N ASP A 16 14.74 14.37 3.48
CA ASP A 16 15.47 14.98 2.38
C ASP A 16 15.08 14.41 1.01
N PHE A 17 14.26 13.36 0.96
CA PHE A 17 13.84 12.74 -0.29
C PHE A 17 13.08 13.72 -1.19
N TYR A 18 12.11 14.46 -0.64
CA TYR A 18 11.37 15.46 -1.42
C TYR A 18 12.29 16.57 -1.96
N LYS A 19 13.29 16.99 -1.20
CA LYS A 19 14.24 18.02 -1.64
C LYS A 19 15.15 17.52 -2.76
N ARG A 20 15.57 16.25 -2.69
CA ARG A 20 16.47 15.61 -3.65
C ARG A 20 15.76 15.22 -4.94
N ASP A 21 14.52 14.73 -4.83
CA ASP A 21 13.76 14.19 -5.95
C ASP A 21 12.24 14.34 -5.70
N PRO A 22 11.67 15.53 -6.01
CA PRO A 22 10.24 15.78 -5.84
C PRO A 22 9.36 14.85 -6.68
N ASP A 23 9.75 14.57 -7.92
CA ASP A 23 8.99 13.71 -8.83
C ASP A 23 8.98 12.27 -8.33
N GLY A 24 10.14 11.77 -7.88
CA GLY A 24 10.25 10.46 -7.25
C GLY A 24 9.47 10.36 -5.94
N PHE A 25 9.41 11.43 -5.15
CA PHE A 25 8.57 11.49 -3.95
C PHE A 25 7.09 11.39 -4.31
N HIS A 26 6.62 12.17 -5.29
CA HIS A 26 5.23 12.11 -5.75
C HIS A 26 4.88 10.73 -6.31
N ALA A 27 5.78 10.12 -7.09
CA ALA A 27 5.62 8.77 -7.61
C ALA A 27 5.55 7.73 -6.48
N ALA A 28 6.42 7.82 -5.46
CA ALA A 28 6.40 6.93 -4.30
C ALA A 28 5.12 7.11 -3.46
N ALA A 29 4.65 8.34 -3.27
CA ALA A 29 3.40 8.63 -2.56
C ALA A 29 2.19 8.03 -3.29
N LYS A 30 2.14 8.17 -4.63
CA LYS A 30 1.09 7.54 -5.44
C LYS A 30 1.18 6.01 -5.36
N ALA A 31 2.38 5.45 -5.48
CA ALA A 31 2.58 4.01 -5.37
C ALA A 31 2.15 3.46 -4.00
N LEU A 32 2.39 4.20 -2.91
CA LEU A 32 1.96 3.84 -1.57
C LEU A 32 0.44 3.75 -1.48
N ALA A 33 -0.26 4.78 -1.96
CA ALA A 33 -1.73 4.80 -1.99
C ALA A 33 -2.30 3.64 -2.82
N ASP A 34 -1.72 3.37 -3.99
CA ASP A 34 -2.13 2.26 -4.85
C ASP A 34 -1.89 0.89 -4.18
N ALA A 35 -0.76 0.73 -3.47
CA ALA A 35 -0.42 -0.49 -2.75
C ALA A 35 -1.35 -0.74 -1.55
N GLN A 36 -1.69 0.29 -0.78
CA GLN A 36 -2.65 0.21 0.32
C GLN A 36 -4.05 -0.17 -0.19
N ALA A 37 -4.53 0.51 -1.24
CA ALA A 37 -5.84 0.20 -1.83
C ALA A 37 -5.90 -1.23 -2.42
N ARG A 38 -4.79 -1.75 -2.94
CA ARG A 38 -4.69 -3.15 -3.39
C ARG A 38 -4.79 -4.12 -2.22
N LEU A 39 -4.10 -3.84 -1.11
CA LEU A 39 -4.11 -4.70 0.08
C LEU A 39 -5.52 -4.78 0.65
N GLU A 40 -6.18 -3.64 0.85
CA GLU A 40 -7.55 -3.57 1.36
C GLU A 40 -8.53 -4.38 0.49
N ARG A 41 -8.42 -4.29 -0.85
CA ARG A 41 -9.25 -5.11 -1.74
C ARG A 41 -9.03 -6.61 -1.56
N TYR A 42 -7.79 -7.04 -1.30
CA TYR A 42 -7.50 -8.44 -1.05
C TYR A 42 -8.01 -8.90 0.32
N GLU A 43 -7.93 -8.04 1.34
CA GLU A 43 -8.47 -8.31 2.67
C GLU A 43 -9.99 -8.45 2.63
N ILE A 44 -10.69 -7.53 1.96
CA ILE A 44 -12.15 -7.62 1.73
C ILE A 44 -12.49 -8.91 1.00
N ARG A 45 -11.78 -9.21 -0.09
CA ARG A 45 -12.04 -10.43 -0.87
C ARG A 45 -11.84 -11.69 -0.05
N TRP A 46 -10.84 -11.70 0.83
CA TRP A 46 -10.60 -12.81 1.73
C TRP A 46 -11.75 -12.99 2.72
N LEU A 47 -12.21 -11.90 3.33
CA LEU A 47 -13.38 -11.91 4.24
C LEU A 47 -14.64 -12.45 3.55
N GLU A 48 -14.95 -11.98 2.33
CA GLU A 48 -16.09 -12.49 1.53
C GLU A 48 -16.01 -14.01 1.34
N ILE A 49 -14.81 -14.53 1.04
CA ILE A 49 -14.60 -15.97 0.82
C ILE A 49 -14.78 -16.75 2.12
N GLU A 50 -14.27 -16.25 3.24
CA GLU A 50 -14.43 -16.90 4.54
C GLU A 50 -15.91 -16.88 4.99
N GLU A 51 -16.64 -15.80 4.77
CA GLU A 51 -18.08 -15.73 5.01
C GLU A 51 -18.86 -16.75 4.17
N MET A 52 -18.54 -16.86 2.88
CA MET A 52 -19.16 -17.86 1.99
C MET A 52 -18.88 -19.30 2.44
N LYS A 53 -17.67 -19.59 2.93
CA LYS A 53 -17.33 -20.91 3.48
C LYS A 53 -18.05 -21.21 4.79
N ALA A 54 -18.23 -20.21 5.64
CA ALA A 54 -18.88 -20.37 6.94
C ALA A 54 -20.42 -20.51 6.82
N ALA A 55 -21.01 -19.97 5.75
CA ALA A 55 -22.45 -20.02 5.49
C ALA A 55 -22.93 -21.29 4.77
N GLY A 56 -22.02 -22.18 4.35
CA GLY A 56 -22.31 -23.46 3.69
C GLY A 56 -22.09 -24.66 4.60
#